data_AF-A0A9D7SBF7-F1
#
_entry.id   AF-A0A9D7SBF7-F1
#
_cell.length_a   1.000
_cell.length_b   1.000
_cell.length_c   1.000
_cell.angle_alpha   90.00
_cell.angle_beta   90.00
_cell.angle_gamma   90.00
#
_symmetry.space_group_name_H-M   'P 1'
#
loop_
_entity.id
_entity.type
_entity.pdbx_description
1 polymer ?
#
loop_
_entity_poly.entity_id
_entity_poly.type
_entity_poly.pdbx_seq_one_letter_code
_entity_poly.pdbx_strand_id
1 'polypeptide(L)'
;MKFRPLFLCIYLLTTSIAFGQGVSDMFEKFAIRQDSLFIVAYEQRDVNTYNNLLTDFLSKYDKLSTNEKKNFSRYLSGAYYNLSCTHSLLGNKQMAITNLKKSIDAGYTNYQHIQEDSDLDSIRKEKEFLDLNNYLRSIGDYLYILKKADQYNRDDNRLLQALLINPAKIKI
;
A
#
# COMPACT_ATOMS: atom_id res chain seq x y z
N MET A 1 -7.81 -11.87 67.62
CA MET A 1 -7.48 -12.64 66.40
C MET A 1 -8.10 -11.91 65.22
N LYS A 2 -7.47 -11.56 64.09
CA LYS A 2 -6.10 -11.60 63.59
C LYS A 2 -6.12 -10.66 62.37
N PHE A 3 -5.08 -9.84 62.23
CA PHE A 3 -4.74 -9.07 61.04
C PHE A 3 -4.62 -9.95 59.78
N ARG A 4 -5.05 -9.44 58.61
CA ARG A 4 -4.30 -9.56 57.32
C ARG A 4 -4.67 -8.39 56.37
N PRO A 5 -3.73 -7.51 56.01
CA PRO A 5 -3.90 -6.60 54.88
C PRO A 5 -3.44 -7.32 53.60
N LEU A 6 -4.32 -7.45 52.61
CA LEU A 6 -3.97 -7.96 51.29
C LEU A 6 -3.26 -6.82 50.53
N PHE A 7 -1.93 -6.83 50.57
CA PHE A 7 -1.08 -5.91 49.83
C PHE A 7 -1.18 -6.14 48.32
N LEU A 8 -1.39 -5.03 47.61
CA LEU A 8 -0.74 -4.62 46.36
C LEU A 8 -0.16 -5.73 45.48
N CYS A 9 -0.76 -5.99 44.31
CA CYS A 9 -0.06 -6.55 43.15
C CYS A 9 -0.86 -6.39 41.84
N ILE A 10 -1.34 -5.18 41.49
CA ILE A 10 -1.85 -4.90 40.13
C ILE A 10 -1.53 -3.46 39.73
N TYR A 11 -0.26 -3.15 39.45
CA TYR A 11 0.12 -1.90 38.75
C TYR A 11 1.46 -2.08 38.02
N LEU A 12 1.57 -3.04 37.10
CA LEU A 12 2.80 -3.20 36.30
C LEU A 12 2.53 -3.76 34.88
N LEU A 13 1.47 -3.29 34.20
CA LEU A 13 1.21 -3.71 32.81
C LEU A 13 0.75 -2.59 31.84
N THR A 14 0.87 -1.30 32.19
CA THR A 14 0.36 -0.21 31.31
C THR A 14 1.43 0.68 30.68
N THR A 15 2.73 0.52 30.97
CA THR A 15 3.75 1.47 30.49
C THR A 15 4.27 1.21 29.07
N SER A 16 3.92 0.08 28.44
CA SER A 16 4.47 -0.26 27.11
C SER A 16 3.72 0.33 25.92
N ILE A 17 2.50 0.85 26.11
CA ILE A 17 1.65 1.32 24.97
C ILE A 17 2.02 2.74 24.55
N ALA A 18 2.45 3.60 25.49
CA ALA A 18 2.69 5.02 25.22
C ALA A 18 3.88 5.27 24.26
N PHE A 19 4.93 4.44 24.30
CA PHE A 19 6.10 4.62 23.44
C PHE A 19 5.81 4.26 21.97
N GLY A 20 4.99 3.22 21.71
CA GLY A 20 4.66 2.79 20.34
C GLY A 20 3.80 3.79 19.57
N GLN A 21 2.89 4.50 20.26
CA GLN A 21 2.05 5.53 19.63
C GLN A 21 2.86 6.77 19.20
N GLY A 22 3.86 7.18 19.99
CA GLY A 22 4.68 8.35 19.68
C GLY A 22 5.60 8.19 18.46
N VAL A 23 6.16 6.99 18.26
CA VAL A 23 6.99 6.69 17.07
C VAL A 23 6.14 6.65 15.81
N SER A 24 4.96 6.03 15.88
CA SER A 24 4.01 5.96 14.76
C SER A 24 3.56 7.35 14.29
N ASP A 25 3.23 8.28 15.20
CA ASP A 25 2.83 9.65 14.86
C ASP A 25 3.97 10.45 14.18
N MET A 26 5.20 10.30 14.65
CA MET A 26 6.37 10.94 14.02
C MET A 26 6.64 10.40 12.61
N PHE A 27 6.54 9.07 12.43
CA PHE A 27 6.72 8.47 11.11
C PHE A 27 5.59 8.88 10.16
N GLU A 28 4.34 8.94 10.62
CA GLU A 28 3.20 9.34 9.81
C GLU A 28 3.39 10.76 9.23
N LYS A 29 3.75 11.73 10.07
CA LYS A 29 4.05 13.11 9.64
C LYS A 29 5.19 13.15 8.62
N PHE A 30 6.23 12.36 8.84
CA PHE A 30 7.33 12.21 7.89
C PHE A 30 6.85 11.61 6.56
N ALA A 31 6.06 10.54 6.60
CA ALA A 31 5.55 9.84 5.42
C ALA A 31 4.64 10.73 4.57
N ILE A 32 3.75 11.50 5.20
CA ILE A 32 2.88 12.49 4.51
C ILE A 32 3.73 13.52 3.77
N ARG A 33 4.75 14.08 4.44
CA ARG A 33 5.66 15.05 3.81
C ARG A 33 6.41 14.42 2.64
N GLN A 34 6.90 13.19 2.82
CA GLN A 34 7.66 12.50 1.78
C GLN A 34 6.79 12.20 0.56
N ASP A 35 5.54 11.81 0.76
CA ASP A 35 4.55 11.59 -0.28
C ASP A 35 4.33 12.85 -1.14
N SER A 36 4.18 14.02 -0.52
CA SER A 36 4.11 15.29 -1.26
C SER A 36 5.37 15.57 -2.07
N LEU A 37 6.56 15.26 -1.55
CA LEU A 37 7.82 15.45 -2.28
C LEU A 37 7.97 14.45 -3.43
N PHE A 38 7.48 13.21 -3.27
CA PHE A 38 7.43 12.23 -4.36
C PHE A 38 6.54 12.71 -5.50
N ILE A 39 5.39 13.32 -5.21
CA ILE A 39 4.51 13.88 -6.24
C ILE A 39 5.25 14.98 -7.03
N VAL A 40 5.93 15.90 -6.35
CA VAL A 40 6.72 16.96 -7.02
C VAL A 40 7.81 16.37 -7.91
N ALA A 41 8.57 15.39 -7.42
CA ALA A 41 9.62 14.74 -8.22
C ALA A 41 9.03 13.95 -9.42
N TYR A 42 7.88 13.31 -9.23
CA TYR A 42 7.14 12.62 -10.30
C TYR A 42 6.68 13.61 -11.39
N GLU A 43 6.05 14.72 -11.02
CA GLU A 43 5.58 15.76 -11.96
C GLU A 43 6.74 16.34 -12.78
N GLN A 44 7.90 16.50 -12.16
CA GLN A 44 9.13 16.98 -12.82
C GLN A 44 9.89 15.89 -13.57
N ARG A 45 9.48 14.62 -13.42
CA ARG A 45 10.20 13.43 -13.91
C ARG A 45 11.66 13.38 -13.42
N ASP A 46 11.93 13.95 -12.25
CA ASP A 46 13.27 14.00 -11.65
C ASP A 46 13.56 12.72 -10.88
N VAL A 47 14.06 11.72 -11.61
CA VAL A 47 14.43 10.41 -11.08
C VAL A 47 15.50 10.50 -9.99
N ASN A 48 16.41 11.48 -10.05
CA ASN A 48 17.49 11.59 -9.07
C ASN A 48 16.95 12.07 -7.73
N THR A 49 16.16 13.15 -7.75
CA THR A 49 15.47 13.64 -6.55
C THR A 49 14.52 12.58 -6.00
N TYR A 50 13.77 11.90 -6.88
CA TYR A 50 12.88 10.82 -6.47
C TYR A 50 13.63 9.71 -5.71
N ASN A 51 14.74 9.22 -6.25
CA ASN A 51 15.52 8.15 -5.64
C ASN A 51 16.15 8.56 -4.31
N ASN A 52 16.59 9.82 -4.18
CA ASN A 52 17.08 10.34 -2.90
C ASN A 52 15.97 10.36 -1.85
N LEU A 53 14.79 10.87 -2.21
CA LEU A 53 13.62 10.86 -1.33
C LEU A 53 13.22 9.43 -0.95
N LEU A 54 13.30 8.48 -1.88
CA LEU A 54 12.94 7.09 -1.62
C LEU A 54 13.95 6.42 -0.69
N THR A 55 15.23 6.72 -0.85
CA THR A 55 16.29 6.26 0.05
C THR A 55 16.07 6.76 1.48
N ASP A 56 15.75 8.05 1.63
CA ASP A 56 15.42 8.63 2.94
C ASP A 56 14.18 7.98 3.57
N PHE A 57 13.13 7.74 2.76
CA PHE A 57 11.93 7.05 3.21
C PHE A 57 12.25 5.65 3.75
N LEU A 58 12.95 4.85 2.93
CA LEU A 58 13.32 3.47 3.27
C LEU A 58 14.16 3.40 4.54
N SER A 59 15.13 4.31 4.71
CA SER A 59 16.01 4.34 5.89
C SER A 59 15.25 4.47 7.23
N LYS A 60 14.06 5.09 7.20
CA LYS A 60 13.18 5.25 8.36
C LYS A 60 12.13 4.13 8.41
N TYR A 61 11.52 3.81 7.26
CA TYR A 61 10.54 2.76 7.14
C TYR A 61 11.09 1.41 7.60
N ASP A 62 12.36 1.10 7.29
CA ASP A 62 12.97 -0.18 7.63
C ASP A 62 13.16 -0.42 9.12
N LYS A 63 13.18 0.65 9.92
CA LYS A 63 13.30 0.61 11.39
C LYS A 63 11.97 0.37 12.10
N LEU A 64 10.86 0.46 11.37
CA LEU A 64 9.52 0.21 11.91
C LEU A 64 9.33 -1.27 12.23
N SER A 65 8.50 -1.57 13.22
CA SER A 65 8.01 -2.92 13.47
C SER A 65 7.17 -3.43 12.29
N THR A 66 6.98 -4.74 12.20
CA THR A 66 6.13 -5.35 11.14
C THR A 66 4.72 -4.77 11.09
N ASN A 67 4.10 -4.50 12.26
CA ASN A 67 2.76 -3.93 12.31
C ASN A 67 2.72 -2.48 11.81
N GLU A 68 3.71 -1.67 12.19
CA GLU A 68 3.83 -0.29 11.69
C GLU A 68 4.10 -0.28 10.19
N LYS A 69 5.01 -1.13 9.67
CA LYS A 69 5.23 -1.28 8.23
C LYS A 69 3.94 -1.57 7.48
N LYS A 70 3.10 -2.47 8.02
CA LYS A 70 1.78 -2.77 7.45
C LYS A 70 0.88 -1.53 7.40
N ASN A 71 0.81 -0.75 8.49
CA ASN A 71 0.00 0.46 8.57
C ASN A 71 0.43 1.54 7.56
N PHE A 72 1.72 1.61 7.25
CA PHE A 72 2.28 2.61 6.33
C PHE A 72 2.62 2.08 4.94
N SER A 73 2.30 0.81 4.64
CA SER A 73 2.60 0.14 3.37
C SER A 73 2.09 0.92 2.15
N ARG A 74 0.94 1.59 2.27
CA ARG A 74 0.36 2.43 1.20
C ARG A 74 1.28 3.54 0.68
N TYR A 75 2.12 4.11 1.54
CA TYR A 75 3.07 5.15 1.12
C TYR A 75 4.22 4.53 0.33
N LEU A 76 4.71 3.37 0.77
CA LEU A 76 5.80 2.68 0.08
C LEU A 76 5.34 2.14 -1.28
N SER A 77 4.16 1.52 -1.33
CA SER A 77 3.61 1.00 -2.57
C SER A 77 3.27 2.12 -3.55
N GLY A 78 2.71 3.24 -3.07
CA GLY A 78 2.49 4.45 -3.87
C GLY A 78 3.77 5.06 -4.42
N ALA A 79 4.83 5.17 -3.60
CA ALA A 79 6.11 5.70 -4.06
C ALA A 79 6.73 4.83 -5.18
N TYR A 80 6.74 3.51 -5.01
CA TYR A 80 7.20 2.62 -6.09
C TYR A 80 6.32 2.67 -7.33
N TYR A 81 5.01 2.86 -7.17
CA TYR A 81 4.08 3.01 -8.30
C TYR A 81 4.42 4.26 -9.12
N ASN A 82 4.52 5.41 -8.47
CA ASN A 82 4.84 6.68 -9.13
C ASN A 82 6.24 6.64 -9.76
N LEU A 83 7.21 5.97 -9.14
CA LEU A 83 8.53 5.79 -9.74
C LEU A 83 8.48 4.87 -10.97
N SER A 84 7.62 3.85 -10.97
CA SER A 84 7.33 3.04 -12.16
C SER A 84 6.78 3.90 -13.30
N CYS A 85 5.76 4.72 -13.03
CA CYS A 85 5.17 5.65 -14.00
C CYS A 85 6.23 6.62 -14.53
N THR A 86 7.05 7.21 -13.65
CA THR A 86 8.16 8.11 -14.02
C THR A 86 9.11 7.43 -15.00
N HIS A 87 9.57 6.21 -14.72
CA HIS A 87 10.45 5.49 -15.61
C HIS A 87 9.79 5.10 -16.93
N SER A 88 8.50 4.75 -16.92
CA SER A 88 7.74 4.44 -18.13
C SER A 88 7.58 5.68 -19.03
N LEU A 89 7.26 6.84 -18.46
CA LEU A 89 7.20 8.13 -19.16
C LEU A 89 8.55 8.51 -19.80
N LEU A 90 9.66 8.07 -19.22
CA LEU A 90 11.01 8.28 -19.75
C LEU A 90 11.47 7.17 -20.71
N GLY A 91 10.63 6.17 -21.00
CA GLY A 91 10.98 5.03 -21.86
C GLY A 91 11.93 4.01 -21.22
N ASN A 92 12.20 4.12 -19.92
CA ASN A 92 13.10 3.25 -19.15
C ASN A 92 12.37 1.98 -18.70
N LYS A 93 11.97 1.13 -19.67
CA LYS A 93 11.05 -0.01 -19.45
C LYS A 93 11.47 -0.96 -18.34
N GLN A 94 12.75 -1.36 -18.29
CA GLN A 94 13.25 -2.28 -17.27
C GLN A 94 13.06 -1.73 -15.85
N MET A 95 13.36 -0.44 -15.66
CA MET A 95 13.22 0.22 -14.36
C MET A 95 11.76 0.46 -14.00
N ALA A 96 10.90 0.74 -14.99
CA ALA A 96 9.47 0.87 -14.77
C ALA A 96 8.89 -0.46 -14.23
N ILE A 97 9.12 -1.57 -14.93
CA ILE A 97 8.66 -2.91 -14.53
C ILE A 97 9.22 -3.30 -13.15
N THR A 98 10.51 -3.02 -12.91
CA THR A 98 11.15 -3.31 -11.62
C THR A 98 10.45 -2.58 -10.47
N ASN A 99 10.12 -1.31 -10.64
CA ASN A 99 9.43 -0.53 -9.61
C ASN A 99 7.95 -0.91 -9.50
N LEU A 100 7.28 -1.27 -10.60
CA LEU A 100 5.91 -1.81 -10.55
C LEU A 100 5.86 -3.07 -9.70
N LYS A 101 6.81 -3.99 -9.90
CA LYS A 101 6.94 -5.19 -9.06
C LYS A 101 7.12 -4.83 -7.59
N LYS A 102 8.01 -3.89 -7.26
CA LYS A 102 8.22 -3.43 -5.87
C LYS A 102 6.96 -2.80 -5.27
N SER A 103 6.19 -2.08 -6.07
CA SER A 103 4.90 -1.50 -5.64
C SER A 103 3.91 -2.59 -5.26
N ILE A 104 3.78 -3.61 -6.11
CA ILE A 104 2.91 -4.78 -5.87
C ILE A 104 3.39 -5.57 -4.64
N ASP A 105 4.69 -5.84 -4.53
CA ASP A 105 5.29 -6.52 -3.38
C ASP A 105 5.07 -5.73 -2.07
N ALA A 106 4.98 -4.40 -2.15
CA ALA A 106 4.64 -3.52 -1.04
C ALA A 106 3.14 -3.39 -0.75
N GLY A 107 2.28 -4.08 -1.51
CA GLY A 107 0.83 -4.16 -1.27
C GLY A 107 -0.04 -3.34 -2.22
N TYR A 108 0.48 -2.88 -3.36
CA TYR A 108 -0.36 -2.25 -4.39
C TYR A 108 -1.27 -3.28 -5.06
N THR A 109 -2.58 -3.02 -5.08
CA THR A 109 -3.58 -3.96 -5.64
C THR A 109 -4.63 -3.31 -6.54
N ASN A 110 -4.54 -1.99 -6.82
CA ASN A 110 -5.52 -1.29 -7.63
C ASN A 110 -5.37 -1.63 -9.12
N TYR A 111 -5.90 -2.79 -9.51
CA TYR A 111 -5.82 -3.31 -10.87
C TYR A 111 -6.47 -2.39 -11.90
N GLN A 112 -7.62 -1.77 -11.56
CA GLN A 112 -8.34 -0.87 -12.46
C GLN A 112 -7.48 0.35 -12.81
N HIS A 113 -6.82 0.96 -11.82
CA HIS A 113 -5.95 2.10 -12.06
C HIS A 113 -4.81 1.77 -13.05
N ILE A 114 -4.18 0.60 -12.92
CA ILE A 114 -3.16 0.15 -13.89
C ILE A 114 -3.71 -0.02 -15.31
N GLN A 115 -4.99 -0.39 -15.46
CA GLN A 115 -5.58 -0.50 -16.80
C GLN A 115 -5.81 0.88 -17.44
N GLU A 116 -6.07 1.89 -16.63
CA GLU A 116 -6.44 3.24 -17.07
C GLU A 116 -5.26 4.20 -17.16
N ASP A 117 -4.18 3.95 -16.41
CA ASP A 117 -3.03 4.86 -16.32
C ASP A 117 -2.18 4.87 -17.59
N SER A 118 -2.28 5.95 -18.36
CA SER A 118 -1.52 6.14 -19.61
C SER A 118 -0.01 6.24 -19.39
N ASP A 119 0.46 6.56 -18.18
CA ASP A 119 1.89 6.66 -17.92
C ASP A 119 2.60 5.31 -18.11
N LEU A 120 1.87 4.21 -17.98
CA LEU A 120 2.38 2.84 -18.14
C LEU A 120 2.37 2.35 -19.59
N ASP A 121 1.90 3.16 -20.56
CA ASP A 121 1.72 2.74 -21.95
C ASP A 121 3.00 2.17 -22.59
N SER A 122 4.16 2.72 -22.24
CA SER A 122 5.44 2.28 -22.79
C SER A 122 5.81 0.83 -22.42
N ILE A 123 5.25 0.30 -21.34
CA ILE A 123 5.56 -1.05 -20.83
C ILE A 123 4.40 -2.04 -20.99
N ARG A 124 3.22 -1.63 -21.44
CA ARG A 124 2.02 -2.50 -21.51
C ARG A 124 2.19 -3.79 -22.30
N LYS A 125 3.10 -3.79 -23.29
CA LYS A 125 3.37 -4.94 -24.17
C LYS A 125 4.52 -5.81 -23.70
N GLU A 126 5.22 -5.40 -22.64
CA GLU A 126 6.35 -6.17 -22.10
C GLU A 126 5.84 -7.41 -21.38
N LYS A 127 6.52 -8.55 -21.58
CA LYS A 127 6.09 -9.83 -21.05
C LYS A 127 5.94 -9.79 -19.53
N GLU A 128 6.91 -9.20 -18.84
CA GLU A 128 6.92 -9.08 -17.39
C GLU A 128 5.80 -8.16 -16.87
N PHE A 129 5.42 -7.12 -17.63
CA PHE A 129 4.25 -6.31 -17.29
C PHE A 129 2.98 -7.15 -17.37
N LEU A 130 2.81 -7.94 -18.43
CA LEU A 130 1.64 -8.81 -18.60
C LEU A 130 1.54 -9.84 -17.47
N ASP A 131 2.67 -10.41 -17.04
CA ASP A 131 2.72 -11.35 -15.91
C ASP A 131 2.28 -10.67 -14.60
N LEU A 132 2.81 -9.47 -14.30
CA LEU A 132 2.40 -8.68 -13.13
C LEU A 132 0.92 -8.27 -13.20
N ASN A 133 0.44 -7.88 -14.38
CA ASN A 133 -0.93 -7.45 -14.60
C ASN A 133 -1.92 -8.60 -14.40
N ASN A 134 -1.58 -9.80 -14.87
CA ASN A 134 -2.39 -11.01 -14.65
C ASN A 134 -2.45 -11.37 -13.17
N TYR A 135 -1.33 -11.26 -12.45
CA TYR A 135 -1.31 -11.45 -10.99
C TYR A 135 -2.22 -10.42 -10.29
N LEU A 136 -2.08 -9.14 -10.60
CA LEU A 136 -2.91 -8.07 -10.04
C LEU A 136 -4.40 -8.29 -10.33
N ARG A 137 -4.76 -8.74 -11.53
CA ARG A 137 -6.15 -9.10 -11.85
C ARG A 137 -6.68 -10.16 -10.90
N SER A 138 -5.87 -11.16 -10.56
CA SER A 138 -6.29 -12.25 -9.67
C SER A 138 -6.52 -11.82 -8.21
N ILE A 139 -5.97 -10.68 -7.79
CA ILE A 139 -6.06 -10.20 -6.40
C ILE A 139 -6.81 -8.86 -6.24
N GLY A 140 -7.00 -8.11 -7.33
CA GLY A 140 -7.52 -6.75 -7.33
C GLY A 140 -8.70 -6.50 -8.27
N ASP A 141 -8.99 -7.39 -9.22
CA ASP A 141 -10.23 -7.33 -10.02
C ASP A 141 -11.32 -8.12 -9.31
N TYR A 142 -12.09 -7.45 -8.45
CA TYR A 142 -13.13 -8.10 -7.65
C TYR A 142 -14.19 -8.80 -8.50
N LEU A 143 -14.56 -8.25 -9.66
CA LEU A 143 -15.53 -8.89 -10.54
C LEU A 143 -14.95 -10.19 -11.13
N TYR A 144 -13.68 -10.18 -11.54
CA TYR A 144 -13.00 -11.38 -11.99
C TYR A 144 -12.89 -12.45 -10.90
N ILE A 145 -12.57 -12.05 -9.67
CA ILE A 145 -12.50 -12.95 -8.51
C ILE A 145 -13.87 -13.57 -8.23
N LEU A 146 -14.92 -12.74 -8.16
CA LEU A 146 -16.28 -13.19 -7.91
C LEU A 146 -16.73 -14.18 -8.99
N LYS A 147 -16.52 -13.88 -10.27
CA LYS A 147 -16.90 -14.78 -11.39
C LYS A 147 -16.25 -16.17 -11.34
N LYS A 148 -15.12 -16.31 -10.64
CA LYS A 148 -14.40 -17.57 -10.47
C LYS A 148 -14.78 -18.33 -9.20
N ALA A 149 -15.52 -17.72 -8.28
CA ALA A 149 -15.98 -18.40 -7.09
C ALA A 149 -17.07 -19.43 -7.45
N ASP A 150 -17.00 -20.62 -6.86
CA ASP A 150 -17.95 -21.73 -7.14
C ASP A 150 -19.42 -21.35 -6.95
N GLN A 151 -19.68 -20.36 -6.08
CA GLN A 151 -21.03 -19.91 -5.72
C GLN A 151 -21.52 -18.70 -6.55
N TYR A 152 -20.76 -18.25 -7.55
CA TYR A 152 -21.16 -17.12 -8.36
C TYR A 152 -22.27 -17.50 -9.35
N ASN A 153 -23.43 -16.87 -9.20
CA ASN A 153 -24.53 -17.00 -10.14
C ASN A 153 -24.18 -16.26 -11.45
N ARG A 154 -23.94 -17.02 -12.52
CA ARG A 154 -23.55 -16.48 -13.83
C ARG A 154 -24.68 -15.74 -14.55
N ASP A 155 -25.93 -15.97 -14.14
CA ASP A 155 -27.12 -15.31 -14.69
C ASP A 155 -27.44 -14.01 -13.94
N ASP A 156 -26.65 -13.65 -12.91
CA ASP A 156 -26.81 -12.41 -12.16
C ASP A 156 -26.21 -11.21 -12.92
N ASN A 157 -27.08 -10.49 -13.63
CA ASN A 157 -26.74 -9.28 -14.40
C ASN A 157 -26.91 -7.98 -13.60
N ARG A 158 -27.08 -8.05 -12.27
CA ARG A 158 -27.14 -6.84 -11.45
C ARG A 158 -25.79 -6.12 -11.56
N LEU A 159 -25.84 -4.84 -11.92
CA LEU A 159 -24.66 -3.99 -11.85
C LEU A 159 -24.12 -4.05 -10.42
N LEU A 160 -22.85 -4.43 -10.26
CA LEU A 160 -22.15 -4.19 -9.01
C LEU A 160 -22.18 -2.67 -8.82
N GLN A 161 -23.09 -2.18 -7.97
CA GLN A 161 -22.90 -0.87 -7.39
C GLN A 161 -21.50 -0.93 -6.78
N ALA A 162 -20.63 0.01 -7.18
CA ALA A 162 -19.36 0.22 -6.49
C ALA A 162 -19.67 0.07 -5.01
N LEU A 163 -18.99 -0.87 -4.34
CA LEU A 163 -19.20 -1.18 -2.93
C LEU A 163 -18.94 0.10 -2.13
N LEU A 164 -19.96 0.96 -2.06
CA LEU A 164 -20.11 2.00 -1.08
C LEU A 164 -20.38 1.23 0.20
N ILE A 165 -19.30 0.70 0.78
CA ILE A 165 -19.28 0.22 2.14
C ILE A 165 -19.62 1.44 2.98
N ASN A 166 -20.90 1.64 3.22
CA ASN A 166 -21.38 2.47 4.31
C ASN A 166 -21.08 1.63 5.58
N PRO A 167 -20.10 2.01 6.43
CA PRO A 167 -19.67 1.18 7.55
C PRO A 167 -20.72 1.00 8.64
N ALA A 168 -21.96 1.49 8.46
CA ALA A 168 -22.97 1.56 9.49
C ALA A 168 -23.94 0.35 9.57
N LYS A 169 -23.83 -0.69 8.73
CA LYS A 169 -24.81 -1.81 8.76
C LYS A 169 -24.23 -3.22 8.58
N ILE A 170 -23.22 -3.56 9.36
CA ILE A 170 -22.97 -4.97 9.71
C ILE A 170 -23.26 -5.10 11.21
N LYS A 171 -24.49 -5.51 11.53
CA LYS A 171 -24.78 -6.12 12.83
C LYS A 171 -24.36 -7.57 12.72
N ILE A 172 -23.38 -7.94 13.54
CA ILE A 172 -23.01 -9.33 13.85
C ILE A 172 -24.17 -9.97 14.59
#